data_AF-A0A433V8U4-F1
#
_entry.id   AF-A0A433V8U4-F1
#
_cell.length_a   1.000
_cell.length_b   1.000
_cell.length_c   1.000
_cell.angle_alpha   90.00
_cell.angle_beta   90.00
_cell.angle_gamma   90.00
#
_symmetry.space_group_name_H-M   'P 1'
#
loop_
_entity.id
_entity.type
_entity.pdbx_description
1 polymer ?
#
loop_
_entity_poly.entity_id
_entity_poly.type
_entity_poly.pdbx_seq_one_letter_code
_entity_poly.pdbx_strand_id
1 'polypeptide(L)'
;MSGEFRGDFTRDSFDPQKHFLRVLMQQGRVQVDADWNEQVAILLHYLQTLAEDLIGPHGGPVRRSGFKITFDTQEDVKNNNILDFQISTGNYYVNGILCENHKIDENGYELPYIKYYKQPNCPLNPDQDKLPDLPFLVFLDVWERHITYIQDEEIREVALVGADTATRSQVIWQVKVEKLDKDAAKCTDVDWKELLEKWQSKNRGLLAAKAKETIEQNETCSIKPDTRYRDKENQLYRVEIHADSTGKPTFKWSRENSSVVFPIDVDNGVEITGTTITLKLKHWWHDCRFGLVEKGWVEIVDDYISLNQLAKPLWKVDKIEPEDFLVTLTREESSECTLTQNIGKHPFLRRWEQNEKSGLKLINGAVPIDEATTDWFTLEDGVQIKFKQSEFGENYRTGDYWLIPARTATGDVEWRKSADGKPLALPPHGVEHHYAPLAVIASKEGAEDCRRQFYPLASSYYYIGSTTGIGSDLIWTDANLQ
;
A
#
# COMPACT_ATOMS: atom_id res chain seq x y z
N MET A 1 -4.11 8.84 6.68
CA MET A 1 -3.11 8.75 5.60
C MET A 1 -3.60 7.79 4.53
N SER A 2 -3.18 7.96 3.27
CA SER A 2 -3.68 7.16 2.14
C SER A 2 -2.72 6.04 1.69
N GLY A 3 -1.46 6.06 2.13
CA GLY A 3 -0.43 5.08 1.80
C GLY A 3 -0.43 3.80 2.65
N GLU A 4 0.64 3.00 2.52
CA GLU A 4 0.97 1.98 3.52
C GLU A 4 1.32 2.61 4.87
N PHE A 5 0.58 2.25 5.92
CA PHE A 5 0.82 2.72 7.28
C PHE A 5 0.99 1.53 8.23
N ARG A 6 2.23 1.08 8.41
CA ARG A 6 2.61 -0.05 9.26
C ARG A 6 3.64 0.40 10.29
N GLY A 7 3.57 -0.16 11.49
CA GLY A 7 4.43 0.25 12.59
C GLY A 7 3.68 0.31 13.90
N ASP A 8 4.42 0.27 15.00
CA ASP A 8 3.87 0.36 16.34
C ASP A 8 3.50 1.82 16.64
N PHE A 9 2.34 2.21 16.13
CA PHE A 9 1.81 3.56 16.22
C PHE A 9 0.63 3.62 17.18
N THR A 10 0.47 4.76 17.86
CA THR A 10 -0.66 4.93 18.78
C THR A 10 -2.01 4.92 18.05
N ARG A 11 -2.09 5.60 16.90
CA ARG A 11 -3.25 5.67 15.97
C ARG A 11 -2.88 6.48 14.71
N ASP A 12 -3.69 6.35 13.66
CA ASP A 12 -3.82 7.39 12.64
C ASP A 12 -4.95 8.34 13.06
N SER A 13 -4.67 9.63 13.17
CA SER A 13 -5.64 10.65 13.62
C SER A 13 -6.01 11.66 12.55
N PHE A 14 -5.35 11.61 11.39
CA PHE A 14 -5.60 12.52 10.29
C PHE A 14 -7.01 12.30 9.70
N ASP A 15 -7.80 13.37 9.68
CA ASP A 15 -9.13 13.40 9.10
C ASP A 15 -9.32 14.69 8.28
N PRO A 16 -9.34 14.62 6.93
CA PRO A 16 -9.47 15.79 6.09
C PRO A 16 -10.81 16.53 6.28
N GLN A 17 -11.84 15.86 6.82
CA GLN A 17 -13.16 16.48 7.06
C GLN A 17 -13.16 17.47 8.24
N LYS A 18 -12.12 17.44 9.09
CA LYS A 18 -11.98 18.39 10.21
C LYS A 18 -11.33 19.71 9.81
N HIS A 19 -10.74 19.78 8.61
CA HIS A 19 -10.10 20.98 8.08
C HIS A 19 -9.02 21.57 9.01
N PHE A 20 -8.31 20.72 9.76
CA PHE A 20 -7.17 21.17 10.54
C PHE A 20 -6.03 21.62 9.62
N LEU A 21 -5.37 22.71 9.99
CA LEU A 21 -4.25 23.27 9.23
C LEU A 21 -2.88 22.84 9.76
N ARG A 22 -2.78 22.57 11.07
CA ARG A 22 -1.56 22.15 11.76
C ARG A 22 -1.86 21.65 13.17
N VAL A 23 -0.91 20.91 13.72
CA VAL A 23 -0.83 20.51 15.12
C VAL A 23 -0.05 21.57 15.92
N LEU A 24 -0.51 21.90 17.12
CA LEU A 24 0.12 22.89 18.00
C LEU A 24 0.62 22.21 19.28
N MET A 25 1.93 22.01 19.36
CA MET A 25 2.57 21.47 20.56
C MET A 25 2.43 22.43 21.75
N GLN A 26 1.96 21.92 22.88
CA GLN A 26 1.75 22.70 24.10
C GLN A 26 2.83 22.43 25.14
N GLN A 27 3.31 23.49 25.80
CA GLN A 27 4.36 23.40 26.80
C GLN A 27 3.96 22.46 27.95
N GLY A 28 4.84 21.51 28.29
CA GLY A 28 4.68 20.61 29.44
C GLY A 28 3.66 19.49 29.27
N ARG A 29 3.10 19.30 28.06
CA ARG A 29 2.18 18.18 27.77
C ARG A 29 2.91 16.98 27.18
N VAL A 30 2.35 15.79 27.41
CA VAL A 30 2.83 14.53 26.84
C VAL A 30 2.67 14.56 25.32
N GLN A 31 3.68 14.10 24.60
CA GLN A 31 3.66 13.95 23.15
C GLN A 31 3.40 12.49 22.79
N VAL A 32 2.68 12.28 21.70
CA VAL A 32 2.48 10.95 21.10
C VAL A 32 2.85 11.00 19.62
N ASP A 33 3.31 9.87 19.09
CA ASP A 33 3.68 9.72 17.67
C ASP A 33 2.55 10.14 16.71
N ALA A 34 1.30 9.89 17.11
CA ALA A 34 0.12 10.24 16.32
C ALA A 34 0.04 11.75 15.99
N ASP A 35 0.46 12.63 16.90
CA ASP A 35 0.43 14.08 16.69
C ASP A 35 1.48 14.51 15.65
N TRP A 36 2.66 13.87 15.66
CA TRP A 36 3.71 14.11 14.68
C TRP A 36 3.31 13.58 13.29
N ASN A 37 2.75 12.37 13.25
CA ASN A 37 2.23 11.76 12.03
C ASN A 37 1.08 12.59 11.43
N GLU A 38 0.14 13.09 12.25
CA GLU A 38 -0.97 13.93 11.80
C GLU A 38 -0.47 15.25 11.19
N GLN A 39 0.52 15.90 11.81
CA GLN A 39 1.10 17.15 11.27
C GLN A 39 1.65 16.95 9.85
N VAL A 40 2.36 15.85 9.61
CA VAL A 40 2.92 15.56 8.27
C VAL A 40 1.80 15.22 7.29
N ALA A 41 0.83 14.40 7.69
CA ALA A 41 -0.31 14.04 6.86
C ALA A 41 -1.13 15.28 6.43
N ILE A 42 -1.36 16.24 7.34
CA ILE A 42 -2.02 17.51 7.02
C ILE A 42 -1.22 18.28 5.97
N LEU A 43 0.09 18.43 6.16
CA LEU A 43 0.94 19.16 5.22
C LEU A 43 0.93 18.51 3.83
N LEU A 44 1.07 17.19 3.76
CA LEU A 44 1.05 16.44 2.51
C LEU A 44 -0.30 16.57 1.81
N HIS A 45 -1.42 16.47 2.53
CA HIS A 45 -2.75 16.67 1.97
C HIS A 45 -2.88 18.02 1.28
N TYR A 46 -2.55 19.13 1.97
CA TYR A 46 -2.63 20.46 1.35
C TYR A 46 -1.65 20.65 0.18
N LEU A 47 -0.43 20.08 0.27
CA LEU A 47 0.57 20.20 -0.79
C LEU A 47 0.15 19.43 -2.05
N GLN A 48 -0.31 18.19 -1.89
CA GLN A 48 -0.76 17.34 -2.99
C GLN A 48 -2.05 17.88 -3.60
N THR A 49 -3.03 18.31 -2.79
CA THR A 49 -4.24 18.96 -3.31
C THR A 49 -3.92 20.24 -4.08
N LEU A 50 -3.02 21.09 -3.58
CA LEU A 50 -2.56 22.28 -4.31
C LEU A 50 -1.91 21.90 -5.66
N ALA A 51 -1.06 20.88 -5.67
CA ALA A 51 -0.42 20.42 -6.89
C ALA A 51 -1.43 19.85 -7.90
N GLU A 52 -2.40 19.06 -7.43
CA GLU A 52 -3.49 18.52 -8.25
C GLU A 52 -4.39 19.63 -8.81
N ASP A 53 -4.76 20.63 -8.02
CA ASP A 53 -5.59 21.76 -8.46
C ASP A 53 -4.90 22.61 -9.54
N LEU A 54 -3.57 22.75 -9.46
CA LEU A 54 -2.79 23.55 -10.41
C LEU A 54 -2.39 22.80 -11.69
N ILE A 55 -2.05 21.51 -11.57
CA ILE A 55 -1.51 20.69 -12.67
C ILE A 55 -2.62 19.89 -13.35
N GLY A 56 -3.69 19.59 -12.61
CA GLY A 56 -4.70 18.59 -12.95
C GLY A 56 -4.31 17.18 -12.46
N PRO A 57 -5.06 16.15 -12.90
CA PRO A 57 -4.87 14.78 -12.44
C PRO A 57 -3.47 14.21 -12.71
N HIS A 58 -2.80 14.68 -13.76
CA HIS A 58 -1.41 14.32 -14.03
C HIS A 58 -0.74 15.33 -14.97
N GLY A 59 0.57 15.50 -14.84
CA GLY A 59 1.34 16.35 -15.75
C GLY A 59 2.81 16.56 -15.37
N GLY A 60 3.64 16.87 -16.35
CA GLY A 60 5.08 17.11 -16.19
C GLY A 60 5.49 18.56 -16.51
N PRO A 61 6.48 19.13 -15.81
CA PRO A 61 6.99 20.45 -16.16
C PRO A 61 7.72 20.38 -17.51
N VAL A 62 7.39 21.26 -18.47
CA VAL A 62 7.92 21.20 -19.86
C VAL A 62 9.46 21.04 -19.93
N ARG A 63 10.20 21.71 -19.03
CA ARG A 63 11.68 21.67 -19.01
C ARG A 63 12.29 20.38 -18.46
N ARG A 64 11.53 19.59 -17.70
CA ARG A 64 12.00 18.37 -17.02
C ARG A 64 10.93 17.29 -17.02
N SER A 65 10.11 17.20 -18.06
CA SER A 65 8.97 16.28 -18.13
C SER A 65 9.48 14.85 -18.34
N GLY A 66 9.49 14.07 -17.27
CA GLY A 66 9.91 12.66 -17.30
C GLY A 66 8.86 11.72 -17.88
N PHE A 67 9.20 10.44 -17.94
CA PHE A 67 8.32 9.32 -18.31
C PHE A 67 7.85 9.30 -19.77
N LYS A 68 8.55 9.99 -20.69
CA LYS A 68 8.27 9.84 -22.13
C LYS A 68 8.59 8.43 -22.57
N ILE A 69 7.67 7.81 -23.30
CA ILE A 69 7.90 6.50 -23.88
C ILE A 69 8.48 6.65 -25.28
N THR A 70 9.65 6.06 -25.50
CA THR A 70 10.31 5.95 -26.80
C THR A 70 10.87 4.54 -26.94
N PHE A 71 11.20 4.10 -28.14
CA PHE A 71 11.89 2.82 -28.32
C PHE A 71 12.86 2.94 -29.49
N ASP A 72 13.99 2.23 -29.38
CA ASP A 72 14.96 2.14 -30.46
C ASP A 72 14.54 1.04 -31.44
N THR A 73 14.19 1.42 -32.67
CA THR A 73 13.74 0.46 -33.69
C THR A 73 14.75 -0.65 -34.04
N GLN A 74 16.03 -0.49 -33.72
CA GLN A 74 17.07 -1.51 -33.97
C GLN A 74 17.27 -2.45 -32.78
N GLU A 75 17.19 -1.94 -31.55
CA GLU A 75 17.44 -2.72 -30.33
C GLU A 75 16.15 -3.25 -29.70
N ASP A 76 15.13 -2.41 -29.63
CA ASP A 76 13.89 -2.66 -28.88
C ASP A 76 12.82 -3.36 -29.72
N VAL A 77 13.02 -3.47 -31.04
CA VAL A 77 12.07 -4.11 -31.96
C VAL A 77 12.75 -5.23 -32.73
N LYS A 78 12.20 -6.44 -32.66
CA LYS A 78 12.71 -7.60 -33.40
C LYS A 78 11.57 -8.43 -33.96
N ASN A 79 11.69 -8.88 -35.21
CA ASN A 79 10.68 -9.72 -35.87
C ASN A 79 9.25 -9.14 -35.79
N ASN A 80 9.11 -7.81 -35.92
CA ASN A 80 7.85 -7.06 -35.75
C ASN A 80 7.24 -7.06 -34.33
N ASN A 81 7.96 -7.53 -33.31
CA ASN A 81 7.53 -7.46 -31.93
C ASN A 81 8.37 -6.45 -31.16
N ILE A 82 7.72 -5.69 -30.29
CA ILE A 82 8.40 -4.81 -29.34
C ILE A 82 8.88 -5.68 -28.18
N LEU A 83 10.18 -5.67 -27.93
CA LEU A 83 10.83 -6.45 -26.89
C LEU A 83 11.00 -5.66 -25.60
N ASP A 84 11.22 -4.35 -25.69
CA ASP A 84 11.46 -3.42 -24.58
C ASP A 84 11.12 -1.98 -25.04
N PHE A 85 11.19 -0.99 -24.15
CA PHE A 85 11.14 0.42 -24.51
C PHE A 85 11.87 1.29 -23.47
N GLN A 86 12.16 2.53 -23.86
CA GLN A 86 12.81 3.55 -23.06
C GLN A 86 11.79 4.46 -22.37
N ILE A 87 12.07 4.82 -21.12
CA ILE A 87 11.29 5.73 -20.28
C ILE A 87 12.19 6.91 -19.92
N SER A 88 11.87 8.11 -20.39
CA SER A 88 12.73 9.29 -20.18
C SER A 88 12.86 9.65 -18.70
N THR A 89 14.02 10.14 -18.30
CA THR A 89 14.24 10.70 -16.96
C THR A 89 13.59 12.08 -16.81
N GLY A 90 13.31 12.48 -15.57
CA GLY A 90 12.66 13.72 -15.21
C GLY A 90 11.52 13.55 -14.20
N ASN A 91 10.70 14.59 -14.07
CA ASN A 91 9.66 14.72 -13.06
C ASN A 91 8.28 14.61 -13.73
N TYR A 92 7.34 13.99 -13.03
CA TYR A 92 5.93 13.91 -13.43
C TYR A 92 5.06 13.86 -12.20
N TYR A 93 3.91 14.53 -12.23
CA TYR A 93 2.97 14.56 -11.11
C TYR A 93 1.75 13.69 -11.44
N VAL A 94 1.25 12.95 -10.46
CA VAL A 94 0.01 12.16 -10.55
C VAL A 94 -0.80 12.42 -9.28
N ASN A 95 -1.99 13.00 -9.42
CA ASN A 95 -2.84 13.46 -8.31
C ASN A 95 -2.06 14.25 -7.24
N GLY A 96 -1.19 15.15 -7.70
CA GLY A 96 -0.33 15.97 -6.84
C GLY A 96 0.91 15.27 -6.26
N ILE A 97 1.07 13.96 -6.44
CA ILE A 97 2.25 13.20 -6.01
C ILE A 97 3.37 13.37 -7.03
N LEU A 98 4.54 13.85 -6.56
CA LEU A 98 5.74 13.99 -7.39
C LEU A 98 6.40 12.62 -7.61
N CYS A 99 6.49 12.20 -8.87
CA CYS A 99 7.26 11.05 -9.32
C CYS A 99 8.55 11.52 -9.99
N GLU A 100 9.68 11.03 -9.50
CA GLU A 100 11.00 11.36 -10.04
C GLU A 100 11.66 10.12 -10.64
N ASN A 101 11.80 10.12 -11.97
CA ASN A 101 12.60 9.14 -12.67
C ASN A 101 14.01 9.70 -12.86
N HIS A 102 14.93 9.25 -12.01
CA HIS A 102 16.33 9.66 -12.04
C HIS A 102 17.22 8.42 -12.18
N LYS A 103 18.17 8.47 -13.11
CA LYS A 103 19.20 7.44 -13.27
C LYS A 103 20.52 8.11 -13.58
N ILE A 104 21.55 7.68 -12.86
CA ILE A 104 22.93 8.10 -13.07
C ILE A 104 23.77 6.93 -13.57
N ASP A 105 24.79 7.23 -14.38
CA ASP A 105 25.83 6.27 -14.72
C ASP A 105 26.89 6.14 -13.60
N GLU A 106 27.87 5.27 -13.82
CA GLU A 106 28.98 5.03 -12.88
C GLU A 106 29.84 6.28 -12.58
N ASN A 107 29.80 7.28 -13.46
CA ASN A 107 30.52 8.54 -13.32
C ASN A 107 29.65 9.66 -12.72
N GLY A 108 28.39 9.37 -12.39
CA GLY A 108 27.44 10.31 -11.79
C GLY A 108 26.71 11.20 -12.79
N TYR A 109 26.78 10.93 -14.10
CA TYR A 109 26.02 11.71 -15.10
C TYR A 109 24.59 11.19 -15.23
N GLU A 110 23.62 12.11 -15.26
CA GLU A 110 22.22 11.78 -15.52
C GLU A 110 22.05 11.16 -16.92
N LEU A 111 21.50 9.95 -16.97
CA LEU A 111 21.10 9.30 -18.21
C LEU A 111 19.75 9.85 -18.68
N PRO A 112 19.53 9.96 -20.00
CA PRO A 112 18.30 10.53 -20.55
C PRO A 112 17.07 9.61 -20.42
N TYR A 113 17.30 8.31 -20.20
CA TYR A 113 16.23 7.32 -20.07
C TYR A 113 16.66 6.09 -19.26
N ILE A 114 15.67 5.30 -18.89
CA ILE A 114 15.80 3.94 -18.35
C ILE A 114 15.04 2.96 -19.25
N LYS A 115 15.42 1.68 -19.27
CA LYS A 115 14.67 0.63 -19.99
C LYS A 115 13.52 0.11 -19.12
N TYR A 116 12.41 -0.32 -19.74
CA TYR A 116 11.21 -0.80 -19.03
C TYR A 116 11.50 -1.97 -18.09
N TYR A 117 12.29 -2.98 -18.52
CA TYR A 117 12.68 -4.09 -17.64
C TYR A 117 13.80 -3.75 -16.65
N LYS A 118 14.30 -2.52 -16.64
CA LYS A 118 15.37 -2.04 -15.73
C LYS A 118 14.88 -0.91 -14.82
N GLN A 119 13.56 -0.80 -14.67
CA GLN A 119 12.95 0.15 -13.74
C GLN A 119 13.37 -0.13 -12.30
N PRO A 120 13.68 0.91 -11.51
CA PRO A 120 13.87 0.76 -10.07
C PRO A 120 12.54 0.37 -9.43
N ASN A 121 12.58 -0.48 -8.41
CA ASN A 121 11.39 -0.88 -7.64
C ASN A 121 10.23 -1.47 -8.48
N CYS A 122 10.50 -1.96 -9.69
CA CYS A 122 9.57 -2.71 -10.51
C CYS A 122 10.26 -4.01 -10.95
N PRO A 123 10.13 -5.10 -10.19
CA PRO A 123 10.90 -6.31 -10.41
C PRO A 123 10.27 -7.13 -11.55
N LEU A 124 10.55 -6.72 -12.79
CA LEU A 124 10.10 -7.39 -14.00
C LEU A 124 11.10 -8.46 -14.46
N ASN A 125 10.57 -9.59 -14.92
CA ASN A 125 11.31 -10.66 -15.55
C ASN A 125 10.97 -10.73 -17.05
N PRO A 126 11.88 -10.36 -17.97
CA PRO A 126 11.62 -10.38 -19.41
C PRO A 126 11.11 -11.70 -19.99
N ASP A 127 11.43 -12.83 -19.35
CA ASP A 127 10.99 -14.15 -19.82
C ASP A 127 9.54 -14.46 -19.44
N GLN A 128 9.06 -13.90 -18.32
CA GLN A 128 7.73 -14.13 -17.76
C GLN A 128 6.76 -12.97 -18.06
N ASP A 129 7.24 -11.73 -17.95
CA ASP A 129 6.46 -10.49 -18.03
C ASP A 129 6.56 -9.86 -19.43
N LYS A 130 6.27 -10.67 -20.46
CA LYS A 130 6.36 -10.22 -21.85
C LYS A 130 5.36 -9.11 -22.13
N LEU A 131 5.79 -8.14 -22.95
CA LEU A 131 4.89 -7.10 -23.44
C LEU A 131 3.68 -7.70 -24.19
N PRO A 132 2.47 -7.13 -24.03
CA PRO A 132 1.29 -7.57 -24.75
C PRO A 132 1.42 -7.40 -26.27
N ASP A 133 0.58 -8.13 -27.01
CA ASP A 133 0.37 -7.83 -28.43
C ASP A 133 -0.20 -6.42 -28.61
N LEU A 134 0.15 -5.77 -29.73
CA LEU A 134 -0.38 -4.47 -30.10
C LEU A 134 -1.89 -4.51 -30.38
N PRO A 135 -2.64 -3.42 -30.08
CA PRO A 135 -2.18 -2.23 -29.35
C PRO A 135 -2.19 -2.42 -27.83
N PHE A 136 -1.36 -1.66 -27.12
CA PHE A 136 -1.37 -1.61 -25.65
C PHE A 136 -1.12 -0.21 -25.11
N LEU A 137 -1.65 0.04 -23.91
CA LEU A 137 -1.44 1.24 -23.11
C LEU A 137 -0.19 1.07 -22.26
N VAL A 138 0.61 2.12 -22.18
CA VAL A 138 1.66 2.31 -21.17
C VAL A 138 1.16 3.34 -20.17
N PHE A 139 1.13 2.98 -18.89
CA PHE A 139 0.62 3.83 -17.83
C PHE A 139 1.54 3.81 -16.61
N LEU A 140 1.43 4.85 -15.80
CA LEU A 140 2.15 5.01 -14.54
C LEU A 140 1.23 4.61 -13.39
N ASP A 141 1.72 3.77 -12.49
CA ASP A 141 1.08 3.38 -11.22
C ASP A 141 1.92 3.93 -10.07
N VAL A 142 1.31 4.69 -9.15
CA VAL A 142 1.98 5.46 -8.10
C VAL A 142 1.32 5.21 -6.77
N TRP A 143 2.10 4.91 -5.73
CA TRP A 143 1.60 4.75 -4.37
C TRP A 143 2.68 5.03 -3.33
N GLU A 144 2.28 5.08 -2.06
CA GLU A 144 3.20 5.22 -0.93
C GLU A 144 3.46 3.85 -0.27
N ARG A 145 4.74 3.45 -0.24
CA ARG A 145 5.24 2.23 0.40
C ARG A 145 5.88 2.53 1.75
N HIS A 146 5.67 1.66 2.72
CA HIS A 146 6.32 1.73 4.02
C HIS A 146 7.71 1.08 3.99
N ILE A 147 8.72 1.78 4.49
CA ILE A 147 10.12 1.35 4.52
C ILE A 147 10.60 1.31 5.98
N THR A 148 11.18 0.18 6.34
CA THR A 148 11.84 -0.03 7.64
C THR A 148 13.34 -0.19 7.44
N TYR A 149 14.08 -0.29 8.55
CA TYR A 149 15.51 -0.59 8.51
C TYR A 149 15.86 -1.88 7.76
N ILE A 150 14.90 -2.81 7.60
CA ILE A 150 15.11 -4.09 6.92
C ILE A 150 15.41 -3.87 5.45
N GLN A 151 14.74 -2.89 4.83
CA GLN A 151 14.93 -2.51 3.44
C GLN A 151 16.05 -1.48 3.27
N ASP A 152 16.28 -0.64 4.28
CA ASP A 152 17.29 0.41 4.26
C ASP A 152 17.98 0.55 5.63
N GLU A 153 19.15 -0.07 5.76
CA GLU A 153 19.90 -0.10 7.02
C GLU A 153 20.33 1.30 7.50
N GLU A 154 20.40 2.30 6.61
CA GLU A 154 20.78 3.69 6.95
C GLU A 154 19.71 4.42 7.78
N ILE A 155 18.49 3.88 7.88
CA ILE A 155 17.43 4.42 8.73
C ILE A 155 17.80 4.31 10.22
N ARG A 156 18.62 3.32 10.60
CA ARG A 156 19.03 3.11 12.00
C ARG A 156 20.11 4.09 12.41
N GLU A 157 19.97 4.62 13.62
CA GLU A 157 21.04 5.41 14.24
C GLU A 157 22.12 4.48 14.79
N VAL A 158 23.27 4.47 14.13
CA VAL A 158 24.42 3.64 14.49
C VAL A 158 24.91 3.94 15.91
N ALA A 159 24.81 5.20 16.35
CA ALA A 159 25.19 5.61 17.70
C ALA A 159 24.28 5.05 18.80
N LEU A 160 23.06 4.62 18.47
CA LEU A 160 22.09 4.02 19.40
C LEU A 160 22.11 2.49 19.36
N VAL A 161 23.26 1.90 19.01
CA VAL A 161 23.44 0.43 18.90
C VAL A 161 22.46 -0.17 17.87
N GLY A 162 22.15 0.60 16.81
CA GLY A 162 21.24 0.16 15.75
C GLY A 162 19.77 0.13 16.17
N ALA A 163 19.37 0.90 17.18
CA ALA A 163 17.97 1.05 17.54
C ALA A 163 17.16 1.64 16.37
N ASP A 164 15.99 1.06 16.14
CA ASP A 164 14.99 1.63 15.25
C ASP A 164 14.30 2.80 15.96
N THR A 165 14.19 3.94 15.29
CA THR A 165 13.64 5.18 15.87
C THR A 165 12.36 5.60 15.15
N ALA A 166 12.38 5.55 13.82
CA ALA A 166 11.25 5.91 12.97
C ALA A 166 11.42 5.28 11.60
N THR A 167 10.30 4.94 10.98
CA THR A 167 10.24 4.37 9.63
C THR A 167 10.06 5.46 8.58
N ARG A 168 10.02 5.11 7.29
CA ARG A 168 9.85 6.07 6.18
C ARG A 168 8.67 5.67 5.29
N SER A 169 8.03 6.66 4.69
CA SER A 169 7.16 6.47 3.52
C SER A 169 7.97 6.81 2.27
N GLN A 170 7.91 5.96 1.26
CA GLN A 170 8.56 6.13 -0.03
C GLN A 170 7.51 6.16 -1.13
N VAL A 171 7.55 7.19 -1.98
CA VAL A 171 6.76 7.21 -3.22
C VAL A 171 7.34 6.17 -4.17
N ILE A 172 6.55 5.17 -4.50
CA ILE A 172 6.85 4.19 -5.53
C ILE A 172 6.11 4.58 -6.79
N TRP A 173 6.80 4.49 -7.92
CA TRP A 173 6.20 4.56 -9.23
C TRP A 173 6.62 3.33 -10.02
N GLN A 174 5.71 2.82 -10.84
CA GLN A 174 5.97 1.73 -11.79
C GLN A 174 5.29 2.07 -13.11
N VAL A 175 6.05 2.02 -14.21
CA VAL A 175 5.46 1.99 -15.55
C VAL A 175 5.01 0.57 -15.81
N LYS A 176 3.73 0.41 -16.15
CA LYS A 176 3.06 -0.86 -16.44
C LYS A 176 2.39 -0.79 -17.82
N VAL A 177 1.98 -1.94 -18.32
CA VAL A 177 1.33 -2.09 -19.62
C VAL A 177 0.00 -2.82 -19.52
N GLU A 178 -1.00 -2.39 -20.29
CA GLU A 178 -2.33 -3.00 -20.36
C GLU A 178 -2.70 -3.20 -21.83
N LYS A 179 -3.15 -4.40 -22.20
CA LYS A 179 -3.59 -4.70 -23.57
C LYS A 179 -4.86 -3.90 -23.88
N LEU A 180 -4.92 -3.31 -25.07
CA LEU A 180 -6.08 -2.58 -25.55
C LEU A 180 -6.82 -3.35 -26.65
N ASP A 181 -8.04 -2.91 -26.93
CA ASP A 181 -8.79 -3.36 -28.10
C ASP A 181 -8.09 -2.96 -29.40
N LYS A 182 -8.25 -3.77 -30.45
CA LYS A 182 -7.50 -3.65 -31.71
C LYS A 182 -7.60 -2.28 -32.39
N ASP A 183 -8.68 -1.55 -32.14
CA ASP A 183 -8.97 -0.27 -32.77
C ASP A 183 -8.49 0.94 -31.95
N ALA A 184 -8.01 0.72 -30.72
CA ALA A 184 -7.52 1.78 -29.84
C ALA A 184 -6.10 2.19 -30.24
N ALA A 185 -6.01 3.14 -31.17
CA ALA A 185 -4.74 3.64 -31.70
C ALA A 185 -4.26 4.92 -31.01
N LYS A 186 -5.19 5.68 -30.42
CA LYS A 186 -4.93 7.00 -29.83
C LYS A 186 -5.18 7.04 -28.34
N CYS A 187 -4.57 8.02 -27.67
CA CYS A 187 -4.82 8.28 -26.25
C CYS A 187 -6.30 8.63 -25.97
N THR A 188 -7.00 9.20 -26.95
CA THR A 188 -8.44 9.52 -26.86
C THR A 188 -9.34 8.30 -26.97
N ASP A 189 -8.83 7.20 -27.50
CA ASP A 189 -9.60 5.96 -27.71
C ASP A 189 -9.61 5.10 -26.43
N VAL A 190 -8.75 5.43 -25.45
CA VAL A 190 -8.65 4.73 -24.17
C VAL A 190 -9.78 5.19 -23.24
N ASP A 191 -10.65 4.26 -22.83
CA ASP A 191 -11.60 4.51 -21.75
C ASP A 191 -10.86 4.51 -20.39
N TRP A 192 -10.31 5.67 -20.05
CA TRP A 192 -9.57 5.86 -18.82
C TRP A 192 -10.44 5.63 -17.58
N LYS A 193 -11.75 5.91 -17.65
CA LYS A 193 -12.65 5.73 -16.51
C LYS A 193 -12.89 4.25 -16.23
N GLU A 194 -13.09 3.46 -17.28
CA GLU A 194 -13.24 2.01 -17.17
C GLU A 194 -11.98 1.36 -16.57
N LEU A 195 -10.79 1.74 -17.04
CA LEU A 195 -9.53 1.23 -16.51
C LEU A 195 -9.32 1.62 -15.03
N LEU A 196 -9.64 2.85 -14.64
CA LEU A 196 -9.57 3.27 -13.25
C LEU A 196 -10.55 2.48 -12.36
N GLU A 197 -11.78 2.24 -12.81
CA GLU A 197 -12.74 1.43 -12.03
C GLU A 197 -12.28 -0.03 -11.91
N LYS A 198 -11.61 -0.56 -12.94
CA LYS A 198 -10.98 -1.89 -12.92
C LYS A 198 -9.83 -1.97 -11.91
N TRP A 199 -8.92 -1.01 -11.89
CA TRP A 199 -7.71 -1.05 -11.03
C TRP A 199 -7.97 -0.56 -9.60
N GLN A 200 -8.91 0.36 -9.42
CA GLN A 200 -9.21 1.01 -8.15
C GLN A 200 -10.70 1.36 -8.07
N SER A 201 -11.51 0.30 -8.09
CA SER A 201 -12.95 0.35 -7.81
C SER A 201 -13.26 1.24 -6.60
N LYS A 202 -14.36 1.98 -6.66
CA LYS A 202 -14.81 2.76 -5.48
C LYS A 202 -15.35 1.87 -4.35
N ASN A 203 -15.81 0.68 -4.68
CA ASN A 203 -16.37 -0.30 -3.75
C ASN A 203 -15.29 -1.31 -3.32
N ARG A 204 -14.35 -0.91 -2.46
CA ARG A 204 -13.23 -1.77 -1.97
C ARG A 204 -13.53 -2.51 -0.66
N GLY A 205 -14.80 -2.80 -0.40
CA GLY A 205 -15.22 -3.31 0.90
C GLY A 205 -15.42 -2.17 1.90
N LEU A 206 -16.43 -2.32 2.74
CA LEU A 206 -16.63 -1.49 3.91
C LEU A 206 -16.54 -2.36 5.16
N LEU A 207 -15.83 -1.89 6.18
CA LEU A 207 -15.72 -2.55 7.48
C LEU A 207 -16.31 -1.66 8.56
N ALA A 208 -17.01 -2.26 9.52
CA ALA A 208 -17.38 -1.62 10.78
C ALA A 208 -16.66 -2.33 11.92
N ALA A 209 -16.26 -1.57 12.95
CA ALA A 209 -15.64 -2.12 14.15
C ALA A 209 -16.32 -1.61 15.43
N LYS A 210 -16.33 -2.44 16.47
CA LYS A 210 -16.81 -2.06 17.81
C LYS A 210 -16.16 -2.93 18.88
N ALA A 211 -16.18 -2.48 20.14
CA ALA A 211 -16.01 -3.37 21.27
C ALA A 211 -17.34 -4.09 21.60
N LYS A 212 -17.24 -5.32 22.09
CA LYS A 212 -18.37 -6.19 22.42
C LYS A 212 -19.26 -5.53 23.49
N GLU A 213 -20.54 -5.38 23.19
CA GLU A 213 -21.51 -4.86 24.15
C GLU A 213 -21.80 -5.90 25.25
N THR A 214 -21.67 -5.51 26.51
CA THR A 214 -22.15 -6.30 27.65
C THR A 214 -23.65 -6.06 27.81
N ILE A 215 -24.43 -7.14 27.95
CA ILE A 215 -25.84 -7.04 28.34
C ILE A 215 -25.87 -6.50 29.78
N GLU A 216 -26.52 -5.35 30.01
CA GLU A 216 -26.62 -4.75 31.35
C GLU A 216 -27.27 -5.73 32.32
N GLN A 217 -26.49 -6.24 33.28
CA GLN A 217 -27.05 -6.75 34.53
C GLN A 217 -27.05 -5.60 35.54
N ASN A 218 -28.26 -5.20 35.92
CA ASN A 218 -28.55 -4.23 36.97
C ASN A 218 -28.10 -4.75 38.34
N GLU A 219 -26.83 -4.62 38.72
CA GLU A 219 -26.45 -4.66 40.13
C GLU A 219 -25.38 -3.62 40.48
N THR A 220 -25.60 -3.02 41.66
CA THR A 220 -24.88 -1.87 42.21
C THR A 220 -23.67 -2.33 43.02
N CYS A 221 -22.61 -1.52 42.95
CA CYS A 221 -21.52 -1.45 43.92
C CYS A 221 -20.51 -2.63 43.94
N SER A 222 -19.59 -2.59 42.99
CA SER A 222 -18.14 -2.78 43.17
C SER A 222 -17.52 -2.30 41.85
N ILE A 223 -16.23 -1.94 41.80
CA ILE A 223 -15.59 -1.53 40.53
C ILE A 223 -15.94 -2.58 39.47
N LYS A 224 -16.75 -2.19 38.47
CA LYS A 224 -17.33 -3.15 37.53
C LYS A 224 -16.19 -3.85 36.78
N PRO A 225 -16.21 -5.19 36.64
CA PRO A 225 -15.41 -5.90 35.64
C PRO A 225 -15.88 -5.64 34.19
N ASP A 226 -16.46 -4.45 33.91
CA ASP A 226 -17.24 -4.14 32.69
C ASP A 226 -16.46 -3.35 31.65
N THR A 227 -15.17 -3.61 31.43
CA THR A 227 -14.51 -3.09 30.22
C THR A 227 -14.90 -3.96 29.02
N ARG A 228 -15.40 -3.34 27.93
CA ARG A 228 -15.83 -4.06 26.72
C ARG A 228 -14.62 -4.60 25.97
N TYR A 229 -13.59 -3.79 25.86
CA TYR A 229 -12.22 -4.18 25.55
C TYR A 229 -11.50 -4.62 26.84
N ARG A 230 -10.82 -5.77 26.80
CA ARG A 230 -10.33 -6.46 28.02
C ARG A 230 -8.82 -6.55 28.15
N ASP A 231 -8.08 -6.12 27.12
CA ASP A 231 -6.63 -6.10 27.20
C ASP A 231 -6.15 -5.01 28.18
N LYS A 232 -4.98 -5.26 28.78
CA LYS A 232 -4.33 -4.37 29.73
C LYS A 232 -3.57 -3.24 29.04
N GLU A 233 -3.39 -3.33 27.72
CA GLU A 233 -2.60 -2.42 26.91
C GLU A 233 -3.46 -1.74 25.85
N ASN A 234 -3.05 -0.55 25.41
CA ASN A 234 -3.65 0.08 24.23
C ASN A 234 -3.08 -0.59 22.98
N GLN A 235 -3.91 -0.86 21.99
CA GLN A 235 -3.50 -1.52 20.75
C GLN A 235 -3.94 -0.72 19.52
N LEU A 236 -3.26 -0.94 18.39
CA LEU A 236 -3.68 -0.47 17.08
C LEU A 236 -3.92 -1.67 16.18
N TYR A 237 -5.12 -2.24 16.28
CA TYR A 237 -5.47 -3.39 15.48
C TYR A 237 -5.47 -3.04 14.00
N ARG A 238 -4.93 -3.92 13.17
CA ARG A 238 -5.00 -3.85 11.71
C ARG A 238 -5.75 -5.06 11.18
N VAL A 239 -6.77 -4.81 10.37
CA VAL A 239 -7.42 -5.83 9.55
C VAL A 239 -7.02 -5.57 8.11
N GLU A 240 -6.47 -6.57 7.43
CA GLU A 240 -5.92 -6.43 6.08
C GLU A 240 -6.47 -7.53 5.17
N ILE A 241 -6.91 -7.13 3.97
CA ILE A 241 -7.27 -8.07 2.91
C ILE A 241 -6.01 -8.80 2.45
N HIS A 242 -6.03 -10.12 2.59
CA HIS A 242 -4.93 -10.97 2.14
C HIS A 242 -5.10 -11.40 0.70
N ALA A 243 -6.24 -11.99 0.33
CA ALA A 243 -6.55 -12.39 -1.04
C ALA A 243 -7.79 -11.63 -1.53
N ASP A 244 -7.74 -11.22 -2.80
CA ASP A 244 -8.76 -10.40 -3.47
C ASP A 244 -10.05 -11.16 -3.83
N SER A 245 -10.97 -10.47 -4.51
CA SER A 245 -12.26 -11.02 -4.97
C SER A 245 -12.17 -11.94 -6.20
N THR A 246 -10.99 -12.27 -6.75
CA THR A 246 -10.89 -13.22 -7.89
C THR A 246 -11.25 -14.65 -7.48
N GLY A 247 -11.08 -14.97 -6.19
CA GLY A 247 -11.53 -16.20 -5.55
C GLY A 247 -12.48 -15.91 -4.39
N LYS A 248 -12.35 -16.69 -3.30
CA LYS A 248 -12.98 -16.33 -2.03
C LYS A 248 -12.09 -15.32 -1.32
N PRO A 249 -12.51 -14.06 -1.13
CA PRO A 249 -11.67 -13.05 -0.49
C PRO A 249 -11.37 -13.45 0.96
N THR A 250 -10.16 -13.15 1.42
CA THR A 250 -9.69 -13.50 2.76
C THR A 250 -9.03 -12.31 3.41
N PHE A 251 -9.03 -12.27 4.75
CA PHE A 251 -8.33 -11.27 5.53
C PHE A 251 -7.42 -11.89 6.58
N LYS A 252 -6.43 -11.12 7.01
CA LYS A 252 -5.54 -11.38 8.13
C LYS A 252 -5.56 -10.19 9.07
N TRP A 253 -5.14 -10.37 10.31
CA TRP A 253 -5.17 -9.27 11.27
C TRP A 253 -4.01 -9.32 12.26
N SER A 254 -3.66 -8.16 12.78
CA SER A 254 -2.56 -7.95 13.73
C SER A 254 -3.01 -7.01 14.84
N ARG A 255 -2.53 -7.26 16.06
CA ARG A 255 -2.72 -6.39 17.23
C ARG A 255 -1.93 -5.08 17.14
N GLU A 256 -0.70 -5.17 16.62
CA GLU A 256 0.28 -4.07 16.62
C GLU A 256 0.48 -3.50 15.21
N ASN A 257 -0.61 -3.31 14.45
CA ASN A 257 -0.58 -2.76 13.10
C ASN A 257 0.49 -3.38 12.17
N SER A 258 0.66 -4.71 12.26
CA SER A 258 1.59 -5.46 11.42
C SER A 258 3.06 -5.01 11.56
N SER A 259 3.41 -4.43 12.72
CA SER A 259 4.76 -3.93 13.02
C SER A 259 5.75 -5.02 13.40
N VAL A 260 5.27 -6.18 13.87
CA VAL A 260 6.12 -7.27 14.34
C VAL A 260 6.70 -8.05 13.15
N VAL A 261 7.97 -7.76 12.86
CA VAL A 261 8.72 -8.34 11.74
C VAL A 261 10.09 -8.86 12.18
N PHE A 262 10.57 -9.91 11.51
CA PHE A 262 11.84 -10.57 11.81
C PHE A 262 12.67 -10.73 10.52
N PRO A 263 13.78 -10.01 10.35
CA PRO A 263 14.63 -10.15 9.17
C PRO A 263 15.18 -11.58 9.05
N ILE A 264 15.11 -12.15 7.86
CA ILE A 264 15.65 -13.48 7.56
C ILE A 264 17.13 -13.34 7.17
N ASP A 265 17.96 -14.19 7.76
CA ASP A 265 19.38 -14.32 7.45
C ASP A 265 19.57 -15.36 6.34
N VAL A 266 19.43 -14.92 5.09
CA VAL A 266 19.53 -15.80 3.92
C VAL A 266 20.93 -16.38 3.72
N ASP A 267 21.97 -15.69 4.19
CA ASP A 267 23.36 -16.11 4.00
C ASP A 267 23.73 -17.27 4.93
N ASN A 268 23.09 -17.35 6.10
CA ASN A 268 23.39 -18.34 7.14
C ASN A 268 22.35 -19.45 7.28
N GLY A 269 21.43 -19.61 6.31
CA GLY A 269 20.68 -20.85 6.12
C GLY A 269 19.19 -20.67 5.88
N VAL A 270 18.74 -21.16 4.73
CA VAL A 270 17.33 -21.45 4.44
C VAL A 270 17.24 -22.86 3.85
N GLU A 271 16.63 -23.78 4.58
CA GLU A 271 16.44 -25.16 4.18
C GLU A 271 14.97 -25.42 3.88
N ILE A 272 14.68 -25.89 2.66
CA ILE A 272 13.31 -26.14 2.20
C ILE A 272 13.17 -27.63 1.92
N THR A 273 12.26 -28.29 2.63
CA THR A 273 11.96 -29.72 2.44
C THR A 273 10.46 -29.93 2.34
N GLY A 274 9.95 -30.16 1.13
CA GLY A 274 8.52 -30.41 0.91
C GLY A 274 7.68 -29.21 1.37
N THR A 275 6.87 -29.38 2.41
CA THR A 275 6.06 -28.31 3.00
C THR A 275 6.68 -27.64 4.23
N THR A 276 7.94 -27.93 4.51
CA THR A 276 8.65 -27.39 5.67
C THR A 276 9.76 -26.45 5.21
N ILE A 277 9.88 -25.31 5.88
CA ILE A 277 11.02 -24.40 5.73
C ILE A 277 11.65 -24.20 7.10
N THR A 278 12.96 -24.41 7.20
CA THR A 278 13.74 -23.97 8.35
C THR A 278 14.58 -22.77 7.91
N LEU A 279 14.47 -21.68 8.65
CA LEU A 279 15.19 -20.44 8.36
C LEU A 279 15.84 -19.88 9.61
N LYS A 280 16.90 -19.10 9.40
CA LYS A 280 17.57 -18.36 10.45
C LYS A 280 17.15 -16.89 10.45
N LEU A 281 16.92 -16.33 11.62
CA LEU A 281 16.64 -14.89 11.79
C LEU A 281 17.94 -14.11 12.04
N LYS A 282 18.04 -12.88 11.54
CA LYS A 282 19.22 -12.02 11.79
C LYS A 282 19.40 -11.69 13.27
N HIS A 283 18.29 -11.50 13.98
CA HIS A 283 18.28 -11.15 15.41
C HIS A 283 17.11 -11.80 16.14
N TRP A 284 17.28 -12.00 17.45
CA TRP A 284 16.21 -12.46 18.33
C TRP A 284 15.37 -11.29 18.87
N TRP A 285 14.11 -11.57 19.22
CA TRP A 285 13.31 -10.60 19.94
C TRP A 285 13.69 -10.53 21.42
N HIS A 286 13.67 -9.32 21.95
CA HIS A 286 14.02 -9.06 23.36
C HIS A 286 12.80 -9.21 24.29
N ASP A 287 11.61 -8.99 23.76
CA ASP A 287 10.35 -9.02 24.51
C ASP A 287 9.45 -10.13 23.94
N CYS A 288 8.99 -11.03 24.81
CA CYS A 288 8.12 -12.13 24.43
C CYS A 288 6.77 -11.68 23.88
N ARG A 289 6.30 -10.47 24.22
CA ARG A 289 5.06 -9.89 23.66
C ARG A 289 5.14 -9.71 22.14
N PHE A 290 6.30 -9.29 21.65
CA PHE A 290 6.57 -9.13 20.21
C PHE A 290 7.23 -10.36 19.60
N GLY A 291 7.20 -11.50 20.31
CA GLY A 291 7.80 -12.75 19.84
C GLY A 291 6.93 -13.52 18.86
N LEU A 292 7.56 -14.48 18.18
CA LEU A 292 6.83 -15.55 17.50
C LEU A 292 6.26 -16.53 18.54
N VAL A 293 5.16 -17.17 18.17
CA VAL A 293 4.50 -18.18 18.99
C VAL A 293 4.30 -19.43 18.15
N GLU A 294 4.62 -20.59 18.70
CA GLU A 294 4.33 -21.87 18.06
C GLU A 294 2.84 -21.99 17.72
N LYS A 295 2.55 -22.58 16.56
CA LYS A 295 1.23 -22.67 15.93
C LYS A 295 0.65 -21.33 15.46
N GLY A 296 1.33 -20.21 15.72
CA GLY A 296 1.01 -18.91 15.15
C GLY A 296 1.26 -18.86 13.65
N TRP A 297 0.78 -17.79 13.01
CA TRP A 297 0.90 -17.61 11.56
C TRP A 297 1.85 -16.49 11.22
N VAL A 298 2.65 -16.72 10.19
CA VAL A 298 3.58 -15.74 9.64
C VAL A 298 3.46 -15.67 8.13
N GLU A 299 3.79 -14.52 7.58
CA GLU A 299 3.96 -14.30 6.16
C GLU A 299 5.46 -14.10 5.88
N ILE A 300 5.98 -14.79 4.86
CA ILE A 300 7.32 -14.51 4.33
C ILE A 300 7.15 -13.40 3.30
N VAL A 301 7.75 -12.24 3.57
CA VAL A 301 7.67 -11.06 2.70
C VAL A 301 9.08 -10.67 2.26
N ASP A 302 9.21 -10.23 1.03
CA ASP A 302 10.40 -9.60 0.47
C ASP A 302 9.99 -8.39 -0.39
N ASP A 303 10.97 -7.72 -1.00
CA ASP A 303 10.70 -6.60 -1.90
C ASP A 303 9.82 -6.98 -3.10
N TYR A 304 9.97 -8.18 -3.65
CA TYR A 304 9.19 -8.62 -4.81
C TYR A 304 7.71 -8.78 -4.47
N ILE A 305 7.40 -9.44 -3.35
CA ILE A 305 6.04 -9.64 -2.84
C ILE A 305 5.41 -8.29 -2.48
N SER A 306 6.16 -7.41 -1.80
CA SER A 306 5.68 -6.09 -1.40
C SER A 306 5.38 -5.18 -2.59
N LEU A 307 6.29 -5.10 -3.57
CA LEU A 307 6.15 -4.20 -4.73
C LEU A 307 5.09 -4.65 -5.74
N ASN A 308 4.74 -5.94 -5.75
CA ASN A 308 3.67 -6.49 -6.59
C ASN A 308 2.37 -6.77 -5.81
N GLN A 309 2.32 -6.49 -4.50
CA GLN A 309 1.17 -6.76 -3.62
C GLN A 309 0.62 -8.18 -3.74
N LEU A 310 1.53 -9.16 -3.72
CA LEU A 310 1.15 -10.56 -3.94
C LEU A 310 0.61 -11.22 -2.67
N ALA A 311 -0.55 -11.87 -2.81
CA ALA A 311 -1.12 -12.74 -1.80
C ALA A 311 -0.48 -14.14 -1.86
N LYS A 312 0.61 -14.37 -1.12
CA LYS A 312 1.23 -15.69 -1.01
C LYS A 312 0.68 -16.46 0.21
N PRO A 313 0.52 -17.80 0.14
CA PRO A 313 0.06 -18.58 1.28
C PRO A 313 0.88 -18.31 2.54
N LEU A 314 0.19 -18.18 3.68
CA LEU A 314 0.84 -17.98 4.98
C LEU A 314 1.42 -19.30 5.49
N TRP A 315 2.41 -19.15 6.37
CA TRP A 315 3.12 -20.24 7.00
C TRP A 315 2.75 -20.35 8.47
N LYS A 316 2.67 -21.59 8.95
CA LYS A 316 2.45 -21.87 10.36
C LYS A 316 3.79 -22.09 11.05
N VAL A 317 4.00 -21.45 12.19
CA VAL A 317 5.19 -21.67 13.01
C VAL A 317 5.07 -23.04 13.67
N ASP A 318 5.96 -23.96 13.34
CA ASP A 318 5.99 -25.31 13.92
C ASP A 318 6.89 -25.39 15.13
N LYS A 319 8.12 -24.87 15.01
CA LYS A 319 9.15 -24.94 16.05
C LYS A 319 9.98 -23.65 16.09
N ILE A 320 10.37 -23.26 17.30
CA ILE A 320 11.21 -22.09 17.57
C ILE A 320 12.44 -22.54 18.38
N GLU A 321 13.64 -22.23 17.91
CA GLU A 321 14.91 -22.58 18.55
C GLU A 321 15.72 -21.31 18.88
N PRO A 322 15.56 -20.76 20.10
CA PRO A 322 16.13 -19.46 20.48
C PRO A 322 17.65 -19.40 20.52
N GLU A 323 18.32 -20.53 20.77
CA GLU A 323 19.79 -20.56 20.90
C GLU A 323 20.48 -20.32 19.56
N ASP A 324 19.87 -20.78 18.45
CA ASP A 324 20.42 -20.72 17.10
C ASP A 324 19.70 -19.69 16.19
N PHE A 325 18.68 -19.02 16.72
CA PHE A 325 17.75 -18.15 15.98
C PHE A 325 17.04 -18.85 14.83
N LEU A 326 16.77 -20.15 14.99
CA LEU A 326 16.12 -20.96 13.97
C LEU A 326 14.60 -21.01 14.20
N VAL A 327 13.88 -20.93 13.09
CA VAL A 327 12.42 -21.07 13.05
C VAL A 327 12.07 -22.07 11.98
N THR A 328 11.28 -23.07 12.35
CA THR A 328 10.72 -24.05 11.42
C THR A 328 9.26 -23.69 11.15
N LEU A 329 8.94 -23.57 9.87
CA LEU A 329 7.64 -23.21 9.33
C LEU A 329 7.07 -24.37 8.53
N THR A 330 5.77 -24.60 8.62
CA THR A 330 5.07 -25.64 7.88
C THR A 330 3.85 -25.10 7.14
N ARG A 331 3.45 -25.81 6.09
CA ARG A 331 2.19 -25.58 5.35
C ARG A 331 1.50 -26.90 5.04
N GLU A 332 0.19 -26.88 4.84
CA GLU A 332 -0.53 -28.05 4.33
C GLU A 332 -0.32 -28.18 2.81
N GLU A 333 0.06 -29.36 2.35
CA GLU A 333 0.40 -29.65 0.95
C GLU A 333 -0.87 -29.67 0.08
N SER A 334 -1.25 -28.50 -0.48
CA SER A 334 -2.27 -28.39 -1.54
C SER A 334 -2.21 -27.08 -2.34
N SER A 335 -1.41 -26.10 -1.95
CA SER A 335 -1.25 -24.88 -2.75
C SER A 335 -0.29 -25.14 -3.90
N GLU A 336 -0.75 -24.95 -5.14
CA GLU A 336 -0.01 -25.01 -6.41
C GLU A 336 1.21 -24.06 -6.51
N CYS A 337 1.63 -23.43 -5.40
CA CYS A 337 2.95 -22.82 -5.30
C CYS A 337 3.99 -23.92 -5.12
N THR A 338 4.54 -24.39 -6.23
CA THR A 338 5.92 -24.90 -6.25
C THR A 338 6.75 -23.92 -5.42
N LEU A 339 7.52 -24.42 -4.46
CA LEU A 339 8.52 -23.62 -3.74
C LEU A 339 9.64 -23.25 -4.71
N THR A 340 9.34 -22.47 -5.74
CA THR A 340 10.35 -21.75 -6.51
C THR A 340 10.77 -20.61 -5.61
N GLN A 341 11.72 -20.87 -4.71
CA GLN A 341 13.14 -20.58 -4.97
C GLN A 341 13.28 -19.22 -5.62
N ASN A 342 13.05 -18.17 -4.82
CA ASN A 342 13.83 -16.95 -4.83
C ASN A 342 13.24 -16.09 -3.73
N ILE A 343 13.73 -16.30 -2.51
CA ILE A 343 13.59 -15.28 -1.48
C ILE A 343 14.30 -14.05 -2.05
N GLY A 344 13.52 -13.00 -2.32
CA GLY A 344 13.99 -11.77 -2.94
C GLY A 344 14.85 -10.93 -2.00
N LYS A 345 15.04 -9.67 -2.36
CA LYS A 345 15.80 -8.73 -1.53
C LYS A 345 15.04 -8.40 -0.25
N HIS A 346 15.81 -8.20 0.82
CA HIS A 346 15.34 -7.79 2.15
C HIS A 346 14.19 -8.64 2.71
N PRO A 347 14.37 -9.96 2.83
CA PRO A 347 13.30 -10.85 3.28
C PRO A 347 13.11 -10.81 4.80
N PHE A 348 11.85 -10.91 5.23
CA PHE A 348 11.48 -10.97 6.64
C PHE A 348 10.23 -11.80 6.87
N LEU A 349 10.10 -12.34 8.08
CA LEU A 349 8.84 -12.86 8.59
C LEU A 349 7.99 -11.73 9.15
N ARG A 350 6.69 -11.77 8.89
CA ARG A 350 5.71 -10.86 9.47
C ARG A 350 4.66 -11.64 10.25
N ARG A 351 4.44 -11.29 11.51
CA ARG A 351 3.52 -11.99 12.41
C ARG A 351 2.07 -11.59 12.17
N TRP A 352 1.17 -12.57 12.27
CA TRP A 352 -0.28 -12.41 12.20
C TRP A 352 -1.00 -13.22 13.29
N GLU A 353 -2.21 -12.79 13.67
CA GLU A 353 -2.87 -13.24 14.91
C GLU A 353 -4.06 -14.20 14.68
N GLN A 354 -4.48 -14.42 13.42
CA GLN A 354 -5.57 -15.35 13.15
C GLN A 354 -5.22 -16.78 13.55
N ASN A 355 -6.23 -17.52 14.01
CA ASN A 355 -6.10 -18.91 14.41
C ASN A 355 -7.38 -19.66 14.05
N GLU A 356 -7.25 -20.95 13.77
CA GLU A 356 -8.41 -21.83 13.60
C GLU A 356 -9.17 -21.94 14.93
N LYS A 357 -10.50 -21.80 14.85
CA LYS A 357 -11.42 -21.92 15.99
C LYS A 357 -12.57 -22.83 15.55
N SER A 358 -13.34 -23.37 16.50
CA SER A 358 -14.48 -24.23 16.17
C SER A 358 -15.43 -23.52 15.19
N GLY A 359 -15.64 -24.11 14.01
CA GLY A 359 -16.45 -23.53 12.93
C GLY A 359 -15.73 -22.56 11.97
N LEU A 360 -14.47 -22.20 12.23
CA LEU A 360 -13.65 -21.37 11.34
C LEU A 360 -12.46 -22.17 10.78
N LYS A 361 -12.52 -22.47 9.48
CA LYS A 361 -11.40 -23.05 8.72
C LYS A 361 -10.70 -21.96 7.91
N LEU A 362 -9.38 -21.87 8.04
CA LEU A 362 -8.58 -20.90 7.28
C LEU A 362 -8.38 -21.38 5.83
N ILE A 363 -8.23 -20.42 4.91
CA ILE A 363 -7.85 -20.68 3.52
C ILE A 363 -6.44 -20.13 3.35
N ASN A 364 -5.46 -21.01 3.09
CA ASN A 364 -4.04 -20.65 2.98
C ASN A 364 -3.52 -19.84 4.20
N GLY A 365 -4.04 -20.12 5.40
CA GLY A 365 -3.67 -19.43 6.64
C GLY A 365 -4.37 -18.09 6.89
N ALA A 366 -5.28 -17.66 6.01
CA ALA A 366 -6.08 -16.44 6.17
C ALA A 366 -7.56 -16.73 6.44
N VAL A 367 -8.26 -15.76 7.02
CA VAL A 367 -9.68 -15.88 7.41
C VAL A 367 -10.56 -15.59 6.20
N PRO A 368 -11.44 -16.50 5.76
CA PRO A 368 -12.38 -16.22 4.68
C PRO A 368 -13.37 -15.12 5.07
N ILE A 369 -13.62 -14.20 4.14
CA ILE A 369 -14.73 -13.25 4.26
C ILE A 369 -16.01 -13.96 3.83
N ASP A 370 -17.04 -13.85 4.65
CA ASP A 370 -18.39 -14.31 4.35
C ASP A 370 -19.35 -13.14 4.51
N GLU A 371 -19.69 -12.49 3.39
CA GLU A 371 -20.54 -11.30 3.41
C GLU A 371 -22.00 -11.62 3.73
N ALA A 372 -22.42 -12.89 3.58
CA ALA A 372 -23.78 -13.31 3.92
C ALA A 372 -24.00 -13.40 5.43
N THR A 373 -22.92 -13.45 6.21
CA THR A 373 -23.05 -13.47 7.67
C THR A 373 -23.52 -12.11 8.19
N THR A 374 -24.56 -12.14 9.02
CA THR A 374 -25.01 -10.95 9.73
C THR A 374 -24.30 -10.77 11.07
N ASP A 375 -23.51 -11.78 11.48
CA ASP A 375 -22.82 -11.81 12.75
C ASP A 375 -21.54 -10.98 12.75
N TRP A 376 -21.13 -10.55 13.94
CA TRP A 376 -19.87 -9.87 14.16
C TRP A 376 -18.74 -10.91 14.34
N PHE A 377 -17.66 -10.75 13.58
CA PHE A 377 -16.46 -11.55 13.79
C PHE A 377 -15.68 -11.00 14.98
N THR A 378 -15.33 -11.86 15.95
CA THR A 378 -14.53 -11.45 17.11
C THR A 378 -13.06 -11.76 16.84
N LEU A 379 -12.21 -10.73 16.81
CA LEU A 379 -10.77 -10.88 16.69
C LEU A 379 -10.25 -11.53 17.98
N GLU A 380 -10.29 -10.76 19.06
CA GLU A 380 -9.93 -11.13 20.44
C GLU A 380 -10.39 -10.02 21.40
N ASP A 381 -10.28 -10.27 22.72
CA ASP A 381 -10.45 -9.27 23.80
C ASP A 381 -11.65 -8.32 23.69
N GLY A 382 -12.71 -8.78 23.02
CA GLY A 382 -13.93 -8.01 22.80
C GLY A 382 -13.91 -7.12 21.56
N VAL A 383 -12.81 -7.00 20.82
CA VAL A 383 -12.77 -6.30 19.54
C VAL A 383 -13.50 -7.12 18.47
N GLN A 384 -14.49 -6.50 17.84
CA GLN A 384 -15.32 -7.12 16.83
C GLN A 384 -15.34 -6.30 15.55
N ILE A 385 -15.37 -7.00 14.42
CA ILE A 385 -15.46 -6.43 13.10
C ILE A 385 -16.62 -7.03 12.31
N LYS A 386 -17.09 -6.29 11.31
CA LYS A 386 -18.07 -6.77 10.35
C LYS A 386 -17.81 -6.13 8.99
N PHE A 387 -17.63 -6.98 7.98
CA PHE A 387 -17.67 -6.55 6.59
C PHE A 387 -19.12 -6.31 6.19
N LYS A 388 -19.38 -5.19 5.51
CA LYS A 388 -20.71 -4.84 5.03
C LYS A 388 -20.93 -5.50 3.68
N GLN A 389 -22.04 -6.19 3.53
CA GLN A 389 -22.50 -6.69 2.24
C GLN A 389 -22.89 -5.51 1.33
N SER A 390 -22.32 -5.46 0.13
CA SER A 390 -22.67 -4.47 -0.91
C SER A 390 -23.87 -4.93 -1.75
N GLU A 391 -24.69 -3.97 -2.18
CA GLU A 391 -25.76 -4.21 -3.17
C GLU A 391 -25.20 -4.41 -4.59
N PHE A 392 -24.00 -3.91 -4.86
CA PHE A 392 -23.33 -3.95 -6.17
C PHE A 392 -22.15 -4.94 -6.21
N GLY A 393 -21.93 -5.70 -5.12
CA GLY A 393 -20.71 -6.48 -4.89
C GLY A 393 -19.56 -5.61 -4.34
N GLU A 394 -18.67 -6.23 -3.54
CA GLU A 394 -17.44 -5.60 -3.06
C GLU A 394 -16.23 -6.12 -3.85
N ASN A 395 -15.35 -5.21 -4.24
CA ASN A 395 -14.10 -5.48 -4.95
C ASN A 395 -12.93 -5.37 -3.96
N TYR A 396 -12.85 -6.31 -3.01
CA TYR A 396 -11.72 -6.37 -2.07
C TYR A 396 -10.41 -6.48 -2.83
N ARG A 397 -9.46 -5.61 -2.51
CA ARG A 397 -8.12 -5.63 -3.10
C ARG A 397 -7.09 -6.04 -2.06
N THR A 398 -6.17 -6.91 -2.45
CA THR A 398 -5.04 -7.32 -1.61
C THR A 398 -4.32 -6.10 -1.05
N GLY A 399 -4.01 -6.13 0.25
CA GLY A 399 -3.32 -5.04 0.94
C GLY A 399 -4.22 -3.93 1.48
N ASP A 400 -5.49 -3.85 1.06
CA ASP A 400 -6.46 -2.92 1.65
C ASP A 400 -6.61 -3.20 3.15
N TYR A 401 -6.64 -2.14 3.96
CA TYR A 401 -6.64 -2.31 5.42
C TYR A 401 -7.45 -1.29 6.22
N TRP A 402 -7.80 -1.68 7.44
CA TRP A 402 -8.44 -0.84 8.44
C TRP A 402 -7.63 -0.84 9.73
N LEU A 403 -7.53 0.34 10.34
CA LEU A 403 -6.92 0.55 11.65
C LEU A 403 -8.01 0.75 12.70
N ILE A 404 -7.91 0.05 13.82
CA ILE A 404 -8.89 0.07 14.90
C ILE A 404 -8.13 0.31 16.21
N PRO A 405 -7.98 1.58 16.65
CA PRO A 405 -7.33 1.87 17.92
C PRO A 405 -8.22 1.39 19.08
N ALA A 406 -7.69 0.51 19.92
CA ALA A 406 -8.37 0.03 21.13
C ALA A 406 -7.75 0.67 22.37
N ARG A 407 -8.59 1.12 23.31
CA ARG A 407 -8.13 1.84 24.51
C ARG A 407 -8.62 1.19 25.78
N THR A 408 -7.69 0.81 26.65
CA THR A 408 -8.01 0.23 27.97
C THR A 408 -8.75 1.25 28.84
N ALA A 409 -8.38 2.53 28.76
CA ALA A 409 -8.97 3.59 29.59
C ALA A 409 -10.47 3.81 29.33
N THR A 410 -10.93 3.66 28.08
CA THR A 410 -12.36 3.73 27.73
C THR A 410 -13.02 2.36 27.73
N GLY A 411 -12.22 1.29 27.65
CA GLY A 411 -12.69 -0.07 27.43
C GLY A 411 -13.44 -0.19 26.10
N ASP A 412 -13.16 0.63 25.09
CA ASP A 412 -13.81 0.62 23.77
C ASP A 412 -12.76 0.84 22.66
N VAL A 413 -13.21 0.74 21.40
CA VAL A 413 -12.43 1.12 20.22
C VAL A 413 -12.76 2.55 19.78
N GLU A 414 -11.73 3.28 19.32
CA GLU A 414 -11.88 4.58 18.66
C GLU A 414 -12.40 4.37 17.23
N TRP A 415 -13.72 4.20 17.09
CA TRP A 415 -14.37 4.00 15.80
C TRP A 415 -15.48 5.02 15.56
N ARG A 416 -15.65 5.46 14.30
CA ARG A 416 -16.67 6.46 13.95
C ARG A 416 -18.07 5.86 14.05
N LYS A 417 -18.97 6.57 14.75
CA LYS A 417 -20.35 6.13 15.00
C LYS A 417 -21.34 7.07 14.31
N SER A 418 -22.52 6.56 13.95
CA SER A 418 -23.65 7.37 13.48
C SER A 418 -24.24 8.21 14.61
N ALA A 419 -25.17 9.12 14.28
CA ALA A 419 -25.92 9.90 15.27
C ALA A 419 -26.64 9.00 16.31
N ASP A 420 -27.08 7.81 15.89
CA ASP A 420 -27.73 6.81 16.75
C ASP A 420 -26.74 5.92 17.53
N GLY A 421 -25.45 6.23 17.51
CA GLY A 421 -24.40 5.50 18.23
C GLY A 421 -23.97 4.18 17.60
N LYS A 422 -24.46 3.83 16.41
CA LYS A 422 -24.07 2.59 15.70
C LYS A 422 -22.73 2.77 14.99
N PRO A 423 -21.83 1.77 15.00
CA PRO A 423 -20.56 1.85 14.27
C PRO A 423 -20.83 2.00 12.76
N LEU A 424 -20.17 2.97 12.14
CA LEU A 424 -20.27 3.21 10.70
C LEU A 424 -19.44 2.16 9.94
N ALA A 425 -19.91 1.76 8.77
CA ALA A 425 -19.09 1.01 7.82
C ALA A 425 -18.24 1.99 7.02
N LEU A 426 -16.91 1.85 7.08
CA LEU A 426 -15.93 2.76 6.51
C LEU A 426 -15.10 2.07 5.42
N PRO A 427 -14.67 2.78 4.37
CA PRO A 427 -13.74 2.26 3.37
C PRO A 427 -12.37 1.94 3.99
N PRO A 428 -11.52 1.17 3.31
CA PRO A 428 -10.14 0.95 3.75
C PRO A 428 -9.39 2.28 3.86
N HIS A 429 -8.42 2.36 4.77
CA HIS A 429 -7.57 3.54 4.96
C HIS A 429 -6.50 3.66 3.88
N GLY A 430 -6.15 2.54 3.24
CA GLY A 430 -5.16 2.44 2.18
C GLY A 430 -5.00 0.97 1.80
N VAL A 431 -4.08 0.64 0.90
CA VAL A 431 -3.17 1.56 0.19
C VAL A 431 -3.92 2.22 -0.96
N GLU A 432 -3.78 3.52 -1.18
CA GLU A 432 -4.28 4.20 -2.38
C GLU A 432 -3.23 4.14 -3.49
N HIS A 433 -3.70 3.87 -4.71
CA HIS A 433 -2.90 3.97 -5.91
C HIS A 433 -3.36 5.19 -6.71
N HIS A 434 -2.49 5.68 -7.57
CA HIS A 434 -2.76 6.80 -8.45
C HIS A 434 -2.18 6.48 -9.82
N TYR A 435 -2.96 6.76 -10.87
CA TYR A 435 -2.60 6.32 -12.21
C TYR A 435 -2.54 7.50 -13.19
N ALA A 436 -1.65 7.40 -14.18
CA ALA A 436 -1.61 8.34 -15.29
C ALA A 436 -1.31 7.62 -16.62
N PRO A 437 -2.02 7.91 -17.72
CA PRO A 437 -1.65 7.40 -19.03
C PRO A 437 -0.34 8.07 -19.49
N LEU A 438 0.59 7.28 -20.00
CA LEU A 438 1.87 7.77 -20.51
C LEU A 438 1.91 7.72 -22.04
N ALA A 439 1.53 6.59 -22.63
CA ALA A 439 1.50 6.45 -24.08
C ALA A 439 0.60 5.31 -24.56
N VAL A 440 0.11 5.41 -25.81
CA VAL A 440 -0.49 4.28 -26.53
C VAL A 440 0.51 3.80 -27.58
N ILE A 441 0.76 2.49 -27.60
CA ILE A 441 1.61 1.85 -28.60
C ILE A 441 0.73 0.98 -29.49
N ALA A 442 0.41 1.50 -30.67
CA ALA A 442 -0.42 0.83 -31.67
C ALA A 442 0.37 0.27 -32.86
N SER A 443 1.61 0.74 -33.04
CA SER A 443 2.50 0.28 -34.09
C SER A 443 3.94 0.27 -33.60
N LYS A 444 4.82 -0.37 -34.38
CA LYS A 444 6.27 -0.40 -34.16
C LYS A 444 6.99 0.88 -34.65
N GLU A 445 6.26 1.88 -35.10
CA GLU A 445 6.84 3.11 -35.69
C GLU A 445 6.93 4.25 -34.66
N GLY A 446 6.14 4.19 -33.59
CA GLY A 446 6.20 5.15 -32.50
C GLY A 446 5.17 4.87 -31.41
N ALA A 447 5.24 5.67 -30.35
CA ALA A 447 4.26 5.71 -29.28
C ALA A 447 3.52 7.05 -29.34
N GLU A 448 2.19 7.04 -29.22
CA GLU A 448 1.42 8.27 -29.04
C GLU A 448 1.56 8.75 -27.60
N ASP A 449 2.06 9.97 -27.40
CA ASP A 449 2.34 10.53 -26.07
C ASP A 449 1.04 11.02 -25.42
N CYS A 450 0.60 10.34 -24.35
CA CYS A 450 -0.59 10.70 -23.60
C CYS A 450 -0.30 11.67 -22.45
N ARG A 451 0.98 11.98 -22.22
CA ARG A 451 1.38 12.83 -21.09
C ARG A 451 0.90 14.26 -21.29
N ARG A 452 0.55 14.89 -20.18
CA ARG A 452 0.26 16.31 -20.12
C ARG A 452 1.50 17.07 -19.66
N GLN A 453 1.66 18.28 -20.16
CA GLN A 453 2.77 19.14 -19.77
C GLN A 453 2.28 20.52 -19.35
N PHE A 454 2.95 21.12 -18.37
CA PHE A 454 2.65 22.46 -17.91
C PHE A 454 3.91 23.32 -17.91
N TYR A 455 3.72 24.61 -18.19
CA TYR A 455 4.77 25.61 -18.05
C TYR A 455 4.79 26.13 -16.61
N PRO A 456 5.95 26.52 -16.07
CA PRO A 456 5.99 27.30 -14.83
C PRO A 456 5.07 28.52 -14.94
N LEU A 457 4.37 28.88 -13.86
CA LEU A 457 3.44 30.03 -13.85
C LEU A 457 4.09 31.34 -14.30
N ALA A 458 5.39 31.51 -14.06
CA ALA A 458 6.16 32.69 -14.50
C ALA A 458 6.57 32.64 -15.99
N SER A 459 6.37 31.52 -16.67
CA SER A 459 6.83 31.24 -18.04
C SER A 459 5.70 30.90 -19.02
N SER A 460 4.43 31.06 -18.62
CA SER A 460 3.30 31.10 -19.55
C SER A 460 3.43 32.34 -20.43
N TYR A 461 4.27 32.22 -21.47
CA TYR A 461 4.63 33.31 -22.37
C TYR A 461 3.52 33.58 -23.40
N TYR A 462 3.11 34.84 -23.47
CA TYR A 462 2.93 35.62 -24.70
C TYR A 462 2.21 34.92 -25.86
N TYR A 463 0.88 34.99 -25.85
CA TYR A 463 0.16 35.17 -27.11
C TYR A 463 0.48 36.58 -27.63
N ILE A 464 1.33 36.67 -28.65
CA ILE A 464 1.51 37.89 -29.45
C ILE A 464 0.16 38.18 -30.12
N GLY A 465 -0.65 39.04 -29.51
CA GLY A 465 -1.90 39.55 -30.11
C GLY A 465 -3.02 39.91 -29.13
N SER A 466 -3.03 39.39 -27.91
CA SER A 466 -4.08 39.69 -26.92
C SER A 466 -3.50 40.32 -25.65
N THR A 467 -4.12 41.41 -25.18
CA THR A 467 -3.80 42.14 -23.95
C THR A 467 -4.24 41.38 -22.69
N THR A 468 -3.94 40.09 -22.61
CA THR A 468 -4.33 39.24 -21.49
C THR A 468 -3.14 39.08 -20.53
N GLY A 469 -3.36 39.37 -19.25
CA GLY A 469 -2.32 39.29 -18.22
C GLY A 469 -1.86 37.85 -17.95
N ILE A 470 -0.65 37.71 -17.40
CA ILE A 470 -0.10 36.41 -16.98
C ILE A 470 -1.12 35.70 -16.08
N GLY A 471 -1.57 34.51 -16.49
CA GLY A 471 -2.52 33.69 -15.73
C GLY A 471 -4.01 33.97 -15.97
N SER A 472 -4.39 34.81 -16.95
CA SER A 472 -5.81 34.99 -17.32
C SER A 472 -6.51 33.70 -17.75
N ASP A 473 -5.76 32.75 -18.31
CA ASP A 473 -6.31 31.46 -18.76
C ASP A 473 -6.42 30.44 -17.61
N LEU A 474 -5.80 30.74 -16.46
CA LEU A 474 -5.86 29.93 -15.24
C LEU A 474 -7.00 30.36 -14.31
N ILE A 475 -7.44 31.63 -14.41
CA ILE A 475 -8.54 32.17 -13.62
C ILE A 475 -9.71 32.40 -14.57
N TRP A 476 -10.59 31.40 -14.64
CA TRP A 476 -11.81 31.49 -15.43
C TRP A 476 -12.77 32.53 -14.84
N THR A 477 -13.21 33.50 -15.64
CA THR A 477 -14.10 34.58 -15.19
C THR A 477 -15.59 34.32 -15.44
N ASP A 478 -15.94 33.23 -16.14
CA ASP A 478 -17.33 32.89 -16.46
C ASP A 478 -17.88 31.84 -15.47
N ALA A 479 -18.85 32.24 -14.64
CA ALA A 479 -19.41 31.39 -13.58
C ALA A 479 -20.44 30.34 -14.07
N ASN A 480 -20.60 30.14 -15.38
CA ASN A 480 -21.76 29.45 -15.98
C ASN A 480 -21.50 28.04 -16.53
N LEU A 481 -20.38 27.39 -16.19
CA LEU A 481 -20.15 25.97 -16.49
C LEU A 481 -20.09 25.19 -15.18
N GLN A 482 -21.15 24.43 -14.90
CA GLN A 482 -21.22 23.39 -13.86
C GLN A 482 -21.09 22.02 -14.51
#